data_AF-A0A143PVP4-F1
#
_entry.id   AF-A0A143PVP4-F1
#
_cell.length_a   1.000
_cell.length_b   1.000
_cell.length_c   1.000
_cell.angle_alpha   90.00
_cell.angle_beta   90.00
_cell.angle_gamma   90.00
#
_symmetry.space_group_name_H-M   'P 1'
#
loop_
_entity.id
_entity.type
_entity.pdbx_description
1 polymer ?
#
loop_
_entity_poly.entity_id
_entity_poly.type
_entity_poly.pdbx_seq_one_letter_code
_entity_poly.pdbx_strand_id
1 'polypeptide(L)'
;MGSMLRQAGLLRQYYQVLAAEYYQVLAAAAAVLSDPALMSDKQDVTSGWGLERAPTPVGPVHPPVRHQRLGRWQSAATALLVCLLLTAAAWRVVARQVDRAEAGLFQQRTDRVLTTMRGRLASAKQAVYGARALLTASPNATPEDWEQYVRSVEPFLNEGVVGLGRVERIPRSGIEALEARIRREGLPSFRVERAGHNPLAYVVTRIEPVQRNRGALGLDVGSGVTRRRAAERAMVTGQAALSRRIQVIEGEGDVPGFLLFLPRYAPGRQLDTQQDRTAALTGWVYASIRVDELTSGLVDAGGLDIAFAIHEEGHAAADKPLFDTGLTSAQGALTRRTVLDVEGERWHFEFRARPSLGLRDANILAPVVLCAGLLGSTPELLDEQRPLPRRNDRRDDDGTAGQDQ
;
A
#
# COMPACT_ATOMS: atom_id res chain seq x y z
N MET A 1 -7.46 -8.22 -17.40
CA MET A 1 -8.85 -7.99 -17.88
C MET A 1 -9.93 -8.40 -16.85
N GLY A 2 -9.82 -9.57 -16.19
CA GLY A 2 -10.86 -10.05 -15.26
C GLY A 2 -11.00 -9.31 -13.91
N SER A 3 -10.04 -8.45 -13.51
CA SER A 3 -10.15 -7.60 -12.31
C SER A 3 -10.94 -6.31 -12.58
N MET A 4 -10.75 -5.70 -13.75
CA MET A 4 -11.50 -4.51 -14.17
C MET A 4 -12.99 -4.79 -14.34
N LEU A 5 -13.37 -5.98 -14.86
CA LEU A 5 -14.78 -6.37 -14.99
C LEU A 5 -15.44 -6.62 -13.63
N ARG A 6 -14.70 -7.12 -12.63
CA ARG A 6 -15.20 -7.25 -11.25
C ARG A 6 -15.35 -5.91 -10.54
N GLN A 7 -14.42 -4.97 -10.76
CA GLN A 7 -14.55 -3.59 -10.28
C GLN A 7 -15.71 -2.85 -10.93
N ALA A 8 -15.94 -3.04 -12.24
CA ALA A 8 -17.09 -2.46 -12.93
C ALA A 8 -18.43 -3.03 -12.42
N GLY A 9 -18.48 -4.32 -12.09
CA GLY A 9 -19.67 -4.96 -11.49
C GLY A 9 -20.00 -4.42 -10.09
N LEU A 10 -18.98 -4.27 -9.23
CA LEU A 10 -19.13 -3.70 -7.89
C LEU A 10 -19.52 -2.22 -7.93
N LEU A 11 -18.94 -1.44 -8.85
CA LEU A 11 -19.34 -0.06 -9.10
C LEU A 11 -20.80 0.02 -9.56
N ARG A 12 -21.24 -0.83 -10.49
CA ARG A 12 -22.63 -0.85 -10.97
C ARG A 12 -23.63 -1.17 -9.85
N GLN A 13 -23.30 -2.12 -8.98
CA GLN A 13 -24.13 -2.49 -7.85
C GLN A 13 -24.17 -1.37 -6.79
N TYR A 14 -23.05 -0.67 -6.56
CA TYR A 14 -22.96 0.50 -5.70
C TYR A 14 -23.79 1.69 -6.24
N TYR A 15 -23.74 1.95 -7.55
CA TYR A 15 -24.55 2.99 -8.20
C TYR A 15 -26.06 2.70 -8.14
N GLN A 16 -26.49 1.44 -8.21
CA GLN A 16 -27.91 1.10 -8.12
C GLN A 16 -28.48 1.33 -6.72
N VAL A 17 -27.71 1.01 -5.67
CA VAL A 17 -28.12 1.26 -4.28
C VAL A 17 -28.18 2.76 -3.99
N LEU A 18 -27.15 3.52 -4.41
CA LEU A 18 -27.13 4.98 -4.23
C LEU A 18 -28.26 5.69 -5.00
N ALA A 19 -28.58 5.22 -6.20
CA ALA A 19 -29.69 5.77 -6.99
C ALA A 19 -31.04 5.52 -6.32
N ALA A 20 -31.26 4.34 -5.73
CA ALA A 20 -32.51 4.02 -5.04
C ALA A 20 -32.73 4.90 -3.80
N GLU A 21 -31.69 5.12 -2.99
CA GLU A 21 -31.77 6.02 -1.83
C GLU A 21 -31.94 7.48 -2.24
N TYR A 22 -31.29 7.92 -3.33
CA TYR A 22 -31.45 9.26 -3.89
C TYR A 22 -32.88 9.53 -4.40
N TYR A 23 -33.50 8.55 -5.05
CA TYR A 23 -34.91 8.66 -5.48
C TYR A 23 -35.89 8.69 -4.30
N GLN A 24 -35.62 7.96 -3.21
CA GLN A 24 -36.45 8.03 -2.00
C GLN A 24 -36.37 9.41 -1.32
N VAL A 25 -35.17 10.00 -1.27
CA VAL A 25 -34.99 11.35 -0.72
C VAL A 25 -35.67 12.41 -1.60
N LEU A 26 -35.59 12.30 -2.92
CA LEU A 26 -36.30 13.19 -3.84
C LEU A 26 -37.82 13.02 -3.77
N ALA A 27 -38.32 11.79 -3.63
CA ALA A 27 -39.75 11.52 -3.45
C ALA A 27 -40.28 12.08 -2.13
N ALA A 28 -39.51 11.95 -1.04
CA ALA A 28 -39.85 12.52 0.26
C ALA A 28 -39.85 14.06 0.22
N ALA A 29 -38.88 14.67 -0.46
CA ALA A 29 -38.83 16.12 -0.66
C ALA A 29 -39.99 16.63 -1.52
N ALA A 30 -40.36 15.90 -2.59
CA ALA A 30 -41.51 16.22 -3.43
C ALA A 30 -42.83 16.09 -2.67
N ALA A 31 -42.98 15.09 -1.79
CA ALA A 31 -44.16 14.91 -0.95
C ALA A 31 -44.35 16.04 0.07
N VAL A 32 -43.25 16.54 0.66
CA VAL A 32 -43.28 17.70 1.57
C VAL A 32 -43.63 19.00 0.83
N LEU A 33 -43.21 19.13 -0.43
CA LEU A 33 -43.50 20.30 -1.27
C LEU A 33 -44.89 20.27 -1.92
N SER A 34 -45.58 19.14 -1.90
CA SER A 34 -46.91 18.97 -2.50
C SER A 34 -48.06 18.84 -1.49
N ASP A 35 -47.78 19.05 -0.19
CA ASP A 35 -48.80 19.02 0.87
C ASP A 35 -49.74 20.25 0.78
N PRO A 36 -51.02 20.08 0.42
CA PRO A 36 -51.97 21.18 0.31
C PRO A 36 -52.36 21.78 1.68
N ALA A 37 -51.99 21.15 2.81
CA ALA A 37 -52.28 21.66 4.14
C ALA A 37 -51.53 22.96 4.50
N LEU A 38 -50.50 23.34 3.73
CA LEU A 38 -49.79 24.62 3.87
C LEU A 38 -50.38 25.78 3.04
N MET A 39 -51.45 25.55 2.27
CA MET A 39 -52.08 26.53 1.36
C MET A 39 -53.58 26.82 1.63
N SER A 40 -54.09 26.54 2.82
CA SER A 40 -55.50 26.81 3.15
C SER A 40 -55.67 27.50 4.52
N ASP A 41 -55.67 28.84 4.51
CA ASP A 41 -56.46 29.61 5.48
C ASP A 41 -56.96 30.90 4.83
N LYS A 42 -58.22 30.87 4.37
CA LYS A 42 -59.24 31.92 4.52
C LYS A 42 -60.38 31.71 3.54
N GLN A 43 -61.47 31.13 4.03
CA GLN A 43 -62.82 31.48 3.58
C GLN A 43 -63.80 31.53 4.75
N ASP A 44 -64.77 32.43 4.58
CA ASP A 44 -66.10 32.52 5.19
C ASP A 44 -66.29 33.19 6.55
N VAL A 45 -66.79 34.44 6.49
CA VAL A 45 -67.92 34.91 7.32
C VAL A 45 -68.82 35.81 6.46
N THR A 46 -70.09 35.39 6.28
CA THR A 46 -71.20 36.23 5.80
C THR A 46 -72.31 36.31 6.86
N SER A 47 -73.18 37.32 6.72
CA SER A 47 -74.38 37.73 7.50
C SER A 47 -74.17 38.88 8.50
N GLY A 48 -74.99 39.95 8.57
CA GLY A 48 -76.15 40.40 7.79
C GLY A 48 -76.70 41.77 8.28
N TRP A 49 -77.37 42.48 7.35
CA TRP A 49 -78.45 43.50 7.45
C TRP A 49 -78.24 44.94 7.99
N GLY A 50 -78.62 45.91 7.14
CA GLY A 50 -78.98 47.29 7.47
C GLY A 50 -79.00 48.24 6.26
N LEU A 51 -80.19 48.56 5.73
CA LEU A 51 -80.47 49.39 4.54
C LEU A 51 -80.58 50.90 4.87
N GLU A 52 -79.92 51.77 4.09
CA GLU A 52 -80.44 53.11 3.71
C GLU A 52 -79.67 53.71 2.51
N ARG A 53 -80.34 54.49 1.66
CA ARG A 53 -79.95 54.80 0.25
C ARG A 53 -79.24 56.15 0.03
N ALA A 54 -78.20 56.08 -0.84
CA ALA A 54 -77.74 57.00 -1.92
C ALA A 54 -77.20 58.44 -1.60
N PRO A 55 -76.33 59.06 -2.46
CA PRO A 55 -75.70 58.63 -3.73
C PRO A 55 -74.14 58.75 -3.81
N THR A 56 -73.55 58.15 -4.85
CA THR A 56 -72.12 57.96 -5.23
C THR A 56 -71.42 59.21 -5.84
N PRO A 57 -70.10 59.20 -6.20
CA PRO A 57 -68.99 58.27 -5.92
C PRO A 57 -67.66 58.96 -5.48
N VAL A 58 -66.89 58.35 -4.58
CA VAL A 58 -65.42 58.50 -4.57
C VAL A 58 -64.83 57.11 -4.39
N GLY A 59 -64.10 56.63 -5.40
CA GLY A 59 -63.60 55.26 -5.48
C GLY A 59 -62.69 54.89 -4.29
N PRO A 60 -62.73 53.64 -3.81
CA PRO A 60 -61.79 53.21 -2.78
C PRO A 60 -60.40 53.04 -3.40
N VAL A 61 -59.44 53.81 -2.91
CA VAL A 61 -58.01 53.58 -3.13
C VAL A 61 -57.65 52.29 -2.38
N HIS A 62 -57.44 51.19 -3.11
CA HIS A 62 -56.84 49.98 -2.55
C HIS A 62 -55.44 50.30 -2.03
N PRO A 63 -55.08 49.96 -0.77
CA PRO A 63 -53.69 50.04 -0.35
C PRO A 63 -52.87 48.98 -1.11
N PRO A 64 -51.64 49.27 -1.57
CA PRO A 64 -50.82 48.26 -2.21
C PRO A 64 -50.42 47.21 -1.17
N VAL A 65 -50.84 45.96 -1.39
CA VAL A 65 -50.36 44.78 -0.65
C VAL A 65 -48.87 44.59 -0.96
N ARG A 66 -47.99 45.25 -0.19
CA ARG A 66 -46.54 45.29 -0.46
C ARG A 66 -45.70 44.41 0.48
N HIS A 67 -46.29 43.48 1.24
CA HIS A 67 -45.55 42.73 2.26
C HIS A 67 -45.34 41.22 2.01
N GLN A 68 -45.85 40.62 0.93
CA GLN A 68 -45.67 39.18 0.70
C GLN A 68 -44.44 38.78 -0.15
N ARG A 69 -43.70 39.74 -0.74
CA ARG A 69 -42.51 39.40 -1.56
C ARG A 69 -41.22 39.19 -0.76
N LEU A 70 -41.10 39.70 0.47
CA LEU A 70 -39.89 39.53 1.29
C LEU A 70 -39.75 38.13 1.92
N GLY A 71 -40.86 37.48 2.30
CA GLY A 71 -40.83 36.16 2.94
C GLY A 71 -40.42 35.01 2.00
N ARG A 72 -40.67 35.14 0.70
CA ARG A 72 -40.34 34.11 -0.31
C ARG A 72 -38.84 34.00 -0.60
N TRP A 73 -38.09 35.10 -0.48
CA TRP A 73 -36.63 35.08 -0.64
C TRP A 73 -35.93 34.46 0.57
N GLN A 74 -36.51 34.61 1.77
CA GLN A 74 -35.97 34.02 2.99
C GLN A 74 -36.08 32.49 2.98
N SER A 75 -37.23 31.93 2.58
CA SER A 75 -37.41 30.47 2.48
C SER A 75 -36.49 29.84 1.42
N ALA A 76 -36.36 30.49 0.26
CA ALA A 76 -35.44 30.04 -0.80
C ALA A 76 -33.96 30.10 -0.35
N ALA A 77 -33.55 31.16 0.33
CA ALA A 77 -32.20 31.29 0.88
C ALA A 77 -31.89 30.24 1.96
N THR A 78 -32.85 29.96 2.85
CA THR A 78 -32.70 28.91 3.86
C THR A 78 -32.61 27.52 3.22
N ALA A 79 -33.44 27.21 2.23
CA ALA A 79 -33.38 25.94 1.52
C ALA A 79 -32.02 25.75 0.82
N LEU A 80 -31.51 26.78 0.15
CA LEU A 80 -30.18 26.76 -0.48
C LEU A 80 -29.06 26.54 0.54
N LEU A 81 -29.10 27.23 1.68
CA LEU A 81 -28.12 27.09 2.75
C LEU A 81 -28.11 25.65 3.30
N VAL A 82 -29.28 25.06 3.54
CA VAL A 82 -29.41 23.68 4.01
C VAL A 82 -28.83 22.70 2.97
N CYS A 83 -29.16 22.85 1.70
CA CYS A 83 -28.58 22.04 0.62
C CYS A 83 -27.06 22.15 0.55
N LEU A 84 -26.51 23.36 0.70
CA LEU A 84 -25.06 23.59 0.70
C LEU A 84 -24.39 22.91 1.90
N LEU A 85 -25.00 23.00 3.09
CA LEU A 85 -24.50 22.36 4.31
C LEU A 85 -24.53 20.84 4.21
N LEU A 86 -25.61 20.26 3.70
CA LEU A 86 -25.73 18.82 3.47
C LEU A 86 -24.70 18.34 2.43
N THR A 87 -24.53 19.08 1.33
CA THR A 87 -23.52 18.78 0.31
C THR A 87 -22.11 18.84 0.89
N ALA A 88 -21.79 19.88 1.67
CA ALA A 88 -20.50 20.02 2.33
C ALA A 88 -20.25 18.91 3.36
N ALA A 89 -21.28 18.49 4.11
CA ALA A 89 -21.20 17.37 5.05
C ALA A 89 -20.95 16.04 4.32
N ALA A 90 -21.72 15.76 3.26
CA ALA A 90 -21.55 14.57 2.44
C ALA A 90 -20.14 14.53 1.81
N TRP A 91 -19.69 15.64 1.22
CA TRP A 91 -18.34 15.76 0.67
C TRP A 91 -17.26 15.50 1.71
N ARG A 92 -17.40 16.05 2.93
CA ARG A 92 -16.45 15.77 4.03
C ARG A 92 -16.45 14.30 4.45
N VAL A 93 -17.60 13.64 4.48
CA VAL A 93 -17.68 12.20 4.80
C VAL A 93 -16.99 11.38 3.72
N VAL A 94 -17.29 11.64 2.44
CA VAL A 94 -16.67 10.95 1.30
C VAL A 94 -15.16 11.19 1.26
N ALA A 95 -14.71 12.44 1.43
CA ALA A 95 -13.29 12.78 1.46
C ALA A 95 -12.55 12.01 2.57
N ARG A 96 -13.13 11.94 3.77
CA ARG A 96 -12.57 11.13 4.87
C ARG A 96 -12.55 9.64 4.58
N GLN A 97 -13.54 9.11 3.87
CA GLN A 97 -13.54 7.69 3.47
C GLN A 97 -12.45 7.41 2.44
N VAL A 98 -12.27 8.30 1.47
CA VAL A 98 -11.19 8.21 0.46
C VAL A 98 -9.82 8.24 1.15
N ASP A 99 -9.57 9.20 2.05
CA ASP A 99 -8.29 9.31 2.78
C ASP A 99 -8.00 8.03 3.60
N ARG A 100 -9.03 7.46 4.25
CA ARG A 100 -8.89 6.18 4.99
C ARG A 100 -8.63 5.00 4.08
N ALA A 101 -9.28 4.94 2.92
CA ALA A 101 -9.08 3.88 1.94
C ALA A 101 -7.66 3.93 1.35
N GLU A 102 -7.16 5.13 1.01
CA GLU A 102 -5.78 5.34 0.54
C GLU A 102 -4.76 4.94 1.62
N ALA A 103 -4.97 5.33 2.88
CA ALA A 103 -4.11 4.93 4.00
C ALA A 103 -4.10 3.41 4.22
N GLY A 104 -5.27 2.76 4.17
CA GLY A 104 -5.39 1.31 4.31
C GLY A 104 -4.68 0.55 3.17
N LEU A 105 -4.83 1.03 1.94
CA LEU A 105 -4.16 0.45 0.77
C LEU A 105 -2.63 0.64 0.85
N PHE A 106 -2.16 1.82 1.25
CA PHE A 106 -0.74 2.07 1.51
C PHE A 106 -0.18 1.14 2.58
N GLN A 107 -0.89 0.96 3.69
CA GLN A 107 -0.48 0.05 4.76
C GLN A 107 -0.39 -1.39 4.24
N GLN A 108 -1.42 -1.88 3.54
CA GLN A 108 -1.43 -3.24 2.97
C GLN A 108 -0.23 -3.49 2.03
N ARG A 109 0.10 -2.52 1.17
CA ARG A 109 1.24 -2.64 0.23
C ARG A 109 2.58 -2.65 0.94
N THR A 110 2.78 -1.74 1.88
CA THR A 110 4.01 -1.70 2.67
C THR A 110 4.17 -2.97 3.53
N ASP A 111 3.09 -3.50 4.10
CA ASP A 111 3.10 -4.80 4.82
C ASP A 111 3.43 -5.96 3.89
N ARG A 112 2.96 -5.94 2.64
CA ARG A 112 3.28 -6.97 1.65
C ARG A 112 4.78 -6.97 1.31
N VAL A 113 5.38 -5.80 1.07
CA VAL A 113 6.84 -5.68 0.85
C VAL A 113 7.62 -6.25 2.04
N LEU A 114 7.26 -5.85 3.27
CA LEU A 114 7.92 -6.31 4.48
C LEU A 114 7.78 -7.81 4.70
N THR A 115 6.59 -8.37 4.45
CA THR A 115 6.31 -9.80 4.62
C THR A 115 7.06 -10.63 3.58
N THR A 116 7.14 -10.18 2.32
CA THR A 116 7.96 -10.82 1.28
C THR A 116 9.44 -10.85 1.67
N MET A 117 9.98 -9.72 2.14
CA MET A 117 11.38 -9.66 2.59
C MET A 117 11.63 -10.62 3.78
N ARG A 118 10.75 -10.61 4.79
CA ARG A 118 10.85 -11.54 5.93
C ARG A 118 10.79 -12.99 5.50
N GLY A 119 9.91 -13.34 4.57
CA GLY A 119 9.79 -14.69 4.03
C GLY A 119 11.07 -15.17 3.35
N ARG A 120 11.73 -14.31 2.56
CA ARG A 120 13.01 -14.63 1.91
C ARG A 120 14.14 -14.88 2.91
N LEU A 121 14.28 -14.00 3.89
CA LEU A 121 15.26 -14.14 4.96
C LEU A 121 15.00 -15.39 5.81
N ALA A 122 13.72 -15.69 6.10
CA ALA A 122 13.32 -16.90 6.81
C ALA A 122 13.66 -18.17 6.04
N SER A 123 13.44 -18.21 4.71
CA SER A 123 13.85 -19.34 3.86
C SER A 123 15.36 -19.56 3.88
N ALA A 124 16.16 -18.49 3.76
CA ALA A 124 17.61 -18.57 3.86
C ALA A 124 18.04 -19.15 5.22
N LYS A 125 17.41 -18.68 6.30
CA LYS A 125 17.64 -19.21 7.65
C LYS A 125 17.27 -20.69 7.75
N GLN A 126 16.09 -21.09 7.30
CA GLN A 126 15.66 -22.49 7.31
C GLN A 126 16.64 -23.39 6.55
N ALA A 127 17.14 -22.94 5.41
CA ALA A 127 18.09 -23.69 4.61
C ALA A 127 19.45 -23.89 5.31
N VAL A 128 19.99 -22.90 6.01
CA VAL A 128 21.22 -23.11 6.80
C VAL A 128 20.97 -23.99 8.03
N TYR A 129 19.79 -23.92 8.64
CA TYR A 129 19.43 -24.80 9.75
C TYR A 129 19.30 -26.27 9.30
N GLY A 130 18.66 -26.53 8.15
CA GLY A 130 18.61 -27.88 7.57
C GLY A 130 20.00 -28.38 7.17
N ALA A 131 20.86 -27.53 6.64
CA ALA A 131 22.24 -27.87 6.29
C ALA A 131 23.05 -28.28 7.52
N ARG A 132 22.88 -27.54 8.63
CA ARG A 132 23.47 -27.91 9.92
C ARG A 132 22.91 -29.24 10.43
N ALA A 133 21.60 -29.48 10.29
CA ALA A 133 20.97 -30.72 10.73
C ALA A 133 21.52 -31.94 9.97
N LEU A 134 21.64 -31.86 8.63
CA LEU A 134 22.29 -32.88 7.80
C LEU A 134 23.69 -33.22 8.34
N LEU A 135 24.51 -32.20 8.54
CA LEU A 135 25.90 -32.35 8.97
C LEU A 135 26.06 -32.76 10.45
N THR A 136 24.97 -32.70 11.22
CA THR A 136 24.92 -33.17 12.61
C THR A 136 24.48 -34.63 12.66
N ALA A 137 23.48 -34.99 11.86
CA ALA A 137 22.96 -36.36 11.76
C ALA A 137 23.91 -37.29 10.99
N SER A 138 24.62 -36.76 9.99
CA SER A 138 25.65 -37.46 9.23
C SER A 138 26.97 -36.68 9.29
N PRO A 139 27.82 -36.90 10.31
CA PRO A 139 29.11 -36.22 10.44
C PRO A 139 30.07 -36.48 9.27
N ASN A 140 29.91 -37.63 8.60
CA ASN A 140 30.69 -38.07 7.45
C ASN A 140 30.00 -37.77 6.10
N ALA A 141 29.01 -36.87 6.07
CA ALA A 141 28.31 -36.49 4.85
C ALA A 141 29.30 -36.15 3.72
N THR A 142 29.13 -36.80 2.58
CA THR A 142 30.02 -36.69 1.42
C THR A 142 29.77 -35.37 0.67
N PRO A 143 30.65 -34.98 -0.28
CA PRO A 143 30.34 -33.89 -1.21
C PRO A 143 28.99 -34.07 -1.91
N GLU A 144 28.67 -35.30 -2.31
CA GLU A 144 27.44 -35.64 -3.02
C GLU A 144 26.20 -35.48 -2.11
N ASP A 145 26.29 -35.89 -0.84
CA ASP A 145 25.21 -35.66 0.14
C ASP A 145 24.92 -34.15 0.32
N TRP A 146 25.98 -33.33 0.33
CA TRP A 146 25.87 -31.89 0.43
C TRP A 146 25.20 -31.30 -0.83
N GLU A 147 25.67 -31.67 -2.02
CA GLU A 147 25.07 -31.26 -3.28
C GLU A 147 23.59 -31.64 -3.36
N GLN A 148 23.26 -32.89 -3.00
CA GLN A 148 21.89 -33.38 -2.99
C GLN A 148 21.00 -32.58 -2.04
N TYR A 149 21.49 -32.24 -0.85
CA TYR A 149 20.76 -31.38 0.07
C TYR A 149 20.49 -29.99 -0.54
N VAL A 150 21.52 -29.35 -1.09
CA VAL A 150 21.38 -28.00 -1.65
C VAL A 150 20.40 -28.00 -2.83
N ARG A 151 20.50 -28.97 -3.75
CA ARG A 151 19.54 -29.16 -4.84
C ARG A 151 18.11 -29.42 -4.35
N SER A 152 17.95 -30.12 -3.22
CA SER A 152 16.64 -30.43 -2.66
C SER A 152 15.95 -29.21 -2.04
N VAL A 153 16.71 -28.27 -1.50
CA VAL A 153 16.16 -27.04 -0.89
C VAL A 153 16.07 -25.88 -1.88
N GLU A 154 16.79 -25.91 -3.00
CA GLU A 154 16.79 -24.87 -4.04
C GLU A 154 15.39 -24.39 -4.44
N PRO A 155 14.38 -25.26 -4.67
CA PRO A 155 13.03 -24.80 -5.04
C PRO A 155 12.32 -23.98 -3.95
N PHE A 156 12.75 -24.11 -2.69
CA PHE A 156 12.20 -23.41 -1.53
C PHE A 156 13.02 -22.19 -1.11
N LEU A 157 14.22 -22.04 -1.69
CA LEU A 157 15.02 -20.83 -1.55
C LEU A 157 14.33 -19.74 -2.36
N ASN A 158 13.46 -18.98 -1.69
CA ASN A 158 12.91 -17.76 -2.25
C ASN A 158 14.06 -16.84 -2.72
N GLU A 159 13.86 -16.12 -3.82
CA GLU A 159 14.83 -15.23 -4.47
C GLU A 159 15.77 -14.54 -3.45
N GLY A 160 17.08 -14.61 -3.68
CA GLY A 160 18.09 -13.99 -2.84
C GLY A 160 19.24 -14.90 -2.46
N VAL A 161 19.00 -16.20 -2.21
CA VAL A 161 20.07 -17.14 -1.86
C VAL A 161 20.69 -17.73 -3.12
N VAL A 162 21.98 -17.51 -3.32
CA VAL A 162 22.71 -17.96 -4.52
C VAL A 162 23.73 -19.06 -4.26
N GLY A 163 23.91 -19.43 -2.99
CA GLY A 163 24.70 -20.60 -2.66
C GLY A 163 24.69 -20.93 -1.19
N LEU A 164 24.90 -22.21 -0.89
CA LEU A 164 25.07 -22.72 0.47
C LEU A 164 26.46 -23.32 0.61
N GLY A 165 27.20 -22.86 1.62
CA GLY A 165 28.57 -23.30 1.84
C GLY A 165 28.86 -23.82 3.24
N ARG A 166 29.99 -24.51 3.34
CA ARG A 166 30.54 -25.07 4.58
C ARG A 166 31.89 -24.42 4.85
N VAL A 167 32.05 -23.88 6.05
CA VAL A 167 33.30 -23.33 6.55
C VAL A 167 33.85 -24.22 7.64
N GLU A 168 35.13 -24.57 7.56
CA GLU A 168 35.84 -25.28 8.63
C GLU A 168 36.79 -24.35 9.37
N ARG A 169 36.80 -24.49 10.69
CA ARG A 169 37.71 -23.75 11.58
C ARG A 169 38.93 -24.62 11.85
N ILE A 170 40.11 -24.20 11.39
CA ILE A 170 41.35 -24.95 11.56
C ILE A 170 42.49 -24.04 12.04
N PRO A 171 43.49 -24.57 12.78
CA PRO A 171 44.75 -23.87 12.97
C PRO A 171 45.46 -23.73 11.61
N ARG A 172 46.23 -22.64 11.41
CA ARG A 172 46.97 -22.44 10.15
C ARG A 172 47.95 -23.58 9.83
N SER A 173 48.51 -24.24 10.85
CA SER A 173 49.35 -25.44 10.67
C SER A 173 48.61 -26.63 10.06
N GLY A 174 47.27 -26.65 10.09
CA GLY A 174 46.44 -27.69 9.51
C GLY A 174 46.06 -27.48 8.04
N ILE A 175 46.49 -26.37 7.41
CA ILE A 175 46.08 -26.02 6.04
C ILE A 175 46.51 -27.08 5.02
N GLU A 176 47.74 -27.58 5.10
CA GLU A 176 48.25 -28.57 4.14
C GLU A 176 47.48 -29.89 4.21
N ALA A 177 47.18 -30.35 5.43
CA ALA A 177 46.36 -31.54 5.66
C ALA A 177 44.93 -31.37 5.13
N LEU A 178 44.33 -30.19 5.33
CA LEU A 178 43.02 -29.85 4.80
C LEU A 178 43.01 -29.88 3.27
N GLU A 179 43.99 -29.25 2.63
CA GLU A 179 44.12 -29.23 1.18
C GLU A 179 44.29 -30.65 0.60
N ALA A 180 45.15 -31.48 1.21
CA ALA A 180 45.34 -32.86 0.79
C ALA A 180 44.08 -33.71 0.94
N ARG A 181 43.28 -33.48 1.99
CA ARG A 181 41.98 -34.13 2.17
C ARG A 181 41.00 -33.72 1.07
N ILE A 182 40.79 -32.42 0.87
CA ILE A 182 39.79 -31.92 -0.10
C ILE A 182 40.17 -32.28 -1.54
N ARG A 183 41.45 -32.33 -1.88
CA ARG A 183 41.90 -32.81 -3.20
C ARG A 183 41.54 -34.28 -3.45
N ARG A 184 41.62 -35.14 -2.43
CA ARG A 184 41.20 -36.55 -2.51
C ARG A 184 39.69 -36.71 -2.61
N GLU A 185 38.93 -35.75 -2.10
CA GLU A 185 37.46 -35.69 -2.17
C GLU A 185 36.94 -35.14 -3.52
N GLY A 186 37.80 -34.96 -4.53
CA GLY A 186 37.39 -34.60 -5.89
C GLY A 186 37.63 -33.15 -6.32
N LEU A 187 38.33 -32.33 -5.50
CA LEU A 187 38.70 -30.96 -5.85
C LEU A 187 40.23 -30.80 -6.02
N PRO A 188 40.84 -31.29 -7.12
CA PRO A 188 42.30 -31.43 -7.26
C PRO A 188 43.06 -30.10 -7.25
N SER A 189 42.41 -29.00 -7.65
CA SER A 189 42.99 -27.65 -7.67
C SER A 189 42.79 -26.88 -6.36
N PHE A 190 42.14 -27.45 -5.33
CA PHE A 190 41.85 -26.74 -4.09
C PHE A 190 43.10 -26.19 -3.41
N ARG A 191 43.05 -24.91 -3.04
CA ARG A 191 44.09 -24.15 -2.34
C ARG A 191 43.43 -23.19 -1.36
N VAL A 192 43.98 -23.12 -0.15
CA VAL A 192 43.51 -22.19 0.89
C VAL A 192 44.19 -20.83 0.71
N GLU A 193 43.42 -19.75 0.86
CA GLU A 193 43.94 -18.39 0.94
C GLU A 193 44.85 -18.23 2.16
N ARG A 194 46.05 -17.66 1.96
CA ARG A 194 47.06 -17.52 3.01
C ARG A 194 47.32 -16.08 3.46
N ALA A 195 46.58 -15.11 2.92
CA ALA A 195 46.79 -13.69 3.21
C ALA A 195 46.43 -13.28 4.65
N GLY A 196 45.55 -14.04 5.32
CA GLY A 196 45.18 -13.79 6.71
C GLY A 196 46.31 -14.07 7.71
N HIS A 197 46.29 -13.35 8.84
CA HIS A 197 47.29 -13.50 9.92
C HIS A 197 46.70 -14.07 11.22
N ASN A 198 45.39 -14.33 11.29
CA ASN A 198 44.77 -14.87 12.50
C ASN A 198 45.27 -16.29 12.76
N PRO A 199 45.49 -16.72 14.02
CA PRO A 199 45.99 -18.07 14.34
C PRO A 199 45.12 -19.20 13.79
N LEU A 200 43.82 -18.93 13.65
CA LEU A 200 42.81 -19.82 13.11
C LEU A 200 42.37 -19.30 11.73
N ALA A 201 42.25 -20.20 10.76
CA ALA A 201 41.67 -19.94 9.46
C ALA A 201 40.24 -20.50 9.42
N TYR A 202 39.32 -19.75 8.80
CA TYR A 202 37.92 -20.13 8.61
C TYR A 202 37.73 -20.42 7.12
N VAL A 203 38.04 -21.65 6.71
CA VAL A 203 38.21 -21.99 5.30
C VAL A 203 36.90 -22.45 4.70
N VAL A 204 36.49 -21.86 3.57
CA VAL A 204 35.37 -22.37 2.76
C VAL A 204 35.80 -23.69 2.10
N THR A 205 35.21 -24.80 2.54
CA THR A 205 35.58 -26.16 2.11
C THR A 205 34.59 -26.76 1.11
N ARG A 206 33.35 -26.25 1.10
CA ARG A 206 32.27 -26.59 0.16
C ARG A 206 31.44 -25.35 -0.12
N ILE A 207 30.88 -25.28 -1.33
CA ILE A 207 29.90 -24.30 -1.74
C ILE A 207 29.14 -24.87 -2.93
N GLU A 208 27.81 -24.82 -2.89
CA GLU A 208 26.96 -25.25 -3.99
C GLU A 208 25.98 -24.15 -4.38
N PRO A 209 25.66 -23.98 -5.68
CA PRO A 209 26.23 -24.72 -6.82
C PRO A 209 27.68 -24.29 -7.13
N VAL A 210 28.59 -25.25 -7.30
CA VAL A 210 30.03 -24.99 -7.54
C VAL A 210 30.27 -24.15 -8.80
N GLN A 211 29.49 -24.33 -9.86
CA GLN A 211 29.72 -23.69 -11.16
C GLN A 211 29.70 -22.17 -11.06
N ARG A 212 28.77 -21.62 -10.27
CA ARG A 212 28.63 -20.18 -10.03
C ARG A 212 29.49 -19.71 -8.86
N ASN A 213 29.84 -20.57 -7.91
CA ASN A 213 30.47 -20.15 -6.66
C ASN A 213 31.92 -20.63 -6.48
N ARG A 214 32.56 -21.19 -7.52
CA ARG A 214 33.89 -21.81 -7.43
C ARG A 214 34.94 -20.89 -6.82
N GLY A 215 34.89 -19.59 -7.11
CA GLY A 215 35.84 -18.61 -6.57
C GLY A 215 35.78 -18.45 -5.04
N ALA A 216 34.71 -18.92 -4.39
CA ALA A 216 34.62 -18.92 -2.93
C ALA A 216 35.37 -20.08 -2.27
N LEU A 217 35.66 -21.18 -2.99
CA LEU A 217 36.36 -22.33 -2.43
C LEU A 217 37.78 -21.95 -2.00
N GLY A 218 38.14 -22.32 -0.78
CA GLY A 218 39.47 -22.08 -0.22
C GLY A 218 39.67 -20.69 0.39
N LEU A 219 38.70 -19.77 0.25
CA LEU A 219 38.78 -18.46 0.90
C LEU A 219 38.80 -18.60 2.42
N ASP A 220 39.59 -17.73 3.06
CA ASP A 220 39.65 -17.62 4.51
C ASP A 220 38.67 -16.54 4.98
N VAL A 221 37.47 -16.94 5.41
CA VAL A 221 36.45 -16.05 6.00
C VAL A 221 37.01 -15.24 7.17
N GLY A 222 38.01 -15.77 7.88
CA GLY A 222 38.67 -15.11 8.99
C GLY A 222 39.59 -13.97 8.58
N SER A 223 40.08 -13.93 7.34
CA SER A 223 40.98 -12.86 6.86
C SER A 223 40.25 -11.51 6.77
N GLY A 224 38.97 -11.52 6.37
CA GLY A 224 38.13 -10.33 6.24
C GLY A 224 37.39 -9.93 7.52
N VAL A 225 37.44 -8.66 7.89
CA VAL A 225 36.82 -8.12 9.13
C VAL A 225 35.30 -8.33 9.15
N THR A 226 34.59 -7.98 8.08
CA THR A 226 33.12 -8.02 8.04
C THR A 226 32.58 -9.44 8.13
N ARG A 227 33.15 -10.37 7.34
CA ARG A 227 32.73 -11.78 7.32
C ARG A 227 33.07 -12.46 8.65
N ARG A 228 34.28 -12.23 9.17
CA ARG A 228 34.73 -12.74 10.48
C ARG A 228 33.82 -12.29 11.63
N ARG A 229 33.47 -11.01 11.70
CA ARG A 229 32.61 -10.47 12.77
C ARG A 229 31.26 -11.19 12.82
N ALA A 230 30.66 -11.46 11.66
CA ALA A 230 29.39 -12.19 11.59
C ALA A 230 29.55 -13.66 12.02
N ALA A 231 30.59 -14.35 11.52
CA ALA A 231 30.88 -15.74 11.89
C ALA A 231 31.14 -15.89 13.39
N GLU A 232 31.92 -14.98 13.99
CA GLU A 232 32.21 -14.97 15.42
C GLU A 232 30.99 -14.63 16.26
N ARG A 233 30.14 -13.70 15.82
CA ARG A 233 28.84 -13.43 16.46
C ARG A 233 27.95 -14.68 16.45
N ALA A 234 27.89 -15.39 15.33
CA ALA A 234 27.18 -16.67 15.23
C ALA A 234 27.74 -17.68 16.24
N MET A 235 29.07 -17.83 16.31
CA MET A 235 29.77 -18.74 17.24
C MET A 235 29.42 -18.46 18.70
N VAL A 236 29.44 -17.21 19.15
CA VAL A 236 29.26 -16.88 20.57
C VAL A 236 27.80 -16.91 21.00
N THR A 237 26.87 -16.65 20.07
CA THR A 237 25.42 -16.67 20.35
C THR A 237 24.78 -18.04 20.17
N GLY A 238 25.36 -18.92 19.34
CA GLY A 238 24.72 -20.18 18.94
C GLY A 238 23.62 -20.02 17.89
N GLN A 239 23.32 -18.78 17.49
CA GLN A 239 22.26 -18.42 16.56
C GLN A 239 22.81 -18.09 15.18
N ALA A 240 21.92 -17.94 14.19
CA ALA A 240 22.33 -17.43 12.90
C ALA A 240 22.75 -15.96 13.03
N ALA A 241 23.72 -15.54 12.22
CA ALA A 241 24.16 -14.15 12.18
C ALA A 241 24.43 -13.69 10.74
N LEU A 242 23.79 -12.60 10.32
CA LEU A 242 24.01 -12.01 9.02
C LEU A 242 25.28 -11.15 9.05
N SER A 243 26.05 -11.09 7.96
CA SER A 243 27.08 -10.08 7.79
C SER A 243 26.48 -8.72 7.46
N ARG A 244 27.29 -7.66 7.62
CA ARG A 244 27.04 -6.42 6.89
C ARG A 244 27.24 -6.61 5.38
N ARG A 245 26.87 -5.61 4.59
CA ARG A 245 27.07 -5.65 3.13
C ARG A 245 28.53 -5.94 2.78
N ILE A 246 28.72 -6.92 1.91
CA ILE A 246 30.01 -7.30 1.33
C ILE A 246 29.88 -7.47 -0.18
N GLN A 247 31.01 -7.72 -0.85
CA GLN A 247 31.02 -8.34 -2.17
C GLN A 247 31.01 -9.87 -2.00
N VAL A 248 29.99 -10.49 -2.59
CA VAL A 248 29.82 -11.93 -2.71
C VAL A 248 30.33 -12.34 -4.08
N ILE A 249 31.07 -13.44 -4.14
CA ILE A 249 31.59 -13.99 -5.40
C ILE A 249 30.51 -14.87 -6.01
N GLU A 250 30.12 -14.54 -7.24
CA GLU A 250 29.23 -15.39 -8.02
C GLU A 250 29.40 -15.17 -9.54
N GLY A 251 29.61 -16.25 -10.28
CA GLY A 251 29.89 -16.21 -11.71
C GLY A 251 31.24 -15.54 -11.98
N GLU A 252 31.25 -14.57 -12.90
CA GLU A 252 32.45 -13.84 -13.31
C GLU A 252 32.71 -12.57 -12.49
N GLY A 253 31.87 -12.25 -11.50
CA GLY A 253 31.93 -10.97 -10.81
C GLY A 253 31.65 -11.00 -9.31
N ASP A 254 32.02 -9.89 -8.70
CA ASP A 254 31.71 -9.55 -7.31
C ASP A 254 30.42 -8.73 -7.27
N VAL A 255 29.43 -9.24 -6.53
CA VAL A 255 28.10 -8.64 -6.43
C VAL A 255 27.78 -8.24 -4.99
N PRO A 256 27.09 -7.11 -4.77
CA PRO A 256 26.65 -6.72 -3.43
C PRO A 256 25.76 -7.78 -2.79
N GLY A 257 26.13 -8.19 -1.58
CA GLY A 257 25.44 -9.26 -0.88
C GLY A 257 25.79 -9.34 0.59
N PHE A 258 25.34 -10.43 1.20
CA PHE A 258 25.52 -10.77 2.60
C PHE A 258 25.84 -12.25 2.74
N LEU A 259 26.46 -12.62 3.86
CA LEU A 259 26.58 -14.02 4.28
C LEU A 259 25.77 -14.23 5.56
N LEU A 260 24.88 -15.21 5.55
CA LEU A 260 24.17 -15.65 6.75
C LEU A 260 24.88 -16.87 7.34
N PHE A 261 25.58 -16.71 8.45
CA PHE A 261 26.32 -17.79 9.10
C PHE A 261 25.49 -18.49 10.17
N LEU A 262 25.65 -19.81 10.29
CA LEU A 262 25.14 -20.60 11.40
C LEU A 262 26.25 -21.50 11.95
N PRO A 263 26.54 -21.47 13.27
CA PRO A 263 27.66 -22.21 13.83
C PRO A 263 27.37 -23.71 13.92
N ARG A 264 28.44 -24.49 13.79
CA ARG A 264 28.46 -25.94 14.02
C ARG A 264 29.40 -26.25 15.17
N TYR A 265 28.90 -27.05 16.10
CA TYR A 265 29.64 -27.47 17.28
C TYR A 265 29.88 -28.97 17.24
N ALA A 266 30.96 -29.41 17.89
CA ALA A 266 31.27 -30.82 18.04
C ALA A 266 30.18 -31.52 18.87
N PRO A 267 29.74 -32.74 18.48
CA PRO A 267 28.73 -33.50 19.22
C PRO A 267 29.15 -33.76 20.67
N GLY A 268 28.17 -33.76 21.59
CA GLY A 268 28.39 -34.11 23.00
C GLY A 268 29.15 -33.07 23.83
N ARG A 269 29.42 -31.88 23.30
CA ARG A 269 30.03 -30.78 24.08
C ARG A 269 28.95 -29.94 24.78
N GLN A 270 29.31 -29.40 25.95
CA GLN A 270 28.50 -28.37 26.61
C GLN A 270 28.48 -27.09 25.77
N LEU A 271 27.34 -26.39 25.78
CA LEU A 271 27.12 -25.18 24.98
C LEU A 271 26.47 -24.06 25.80
N ASP A 272 26.50 -24.16 27.13
CA ASP A 272 25.78 -23.27 28.04
C ASP A 272 26.37 -21.85 28.00
N THR A 273 27.71 -21.74 28.04
CA THR A 273 28.40 -20.45 28.03
C THR A 273 28.98 -20.11 26.65
N GLN A 274 29.30 -18.82 26.46
CA GLN A 274 30.03 -18.35 25.27
C GLN A 274 31.41 -19.03 25.13
N GLN A 275 32.08 -19.29 26.25
CA GLN A 275 33.38 -19.96 26.26
C GLN A 275 33.26 -21.42 25.80
N ASP A 276 32.23 -22.13 26.28
CA ASP A 276 31.97 -23.52 25.87
C ASP A 276 31.66 -23.61 24.37
N ARG A 277 30.81 -22.71 23.87
CA ARG A 277 30.50 -22.62 22.43
C ARG A 277 31.75 -22.34 21.60
N THR A 278 32.62 -21.44 22.05
CA THR A 278 33.88 -21.13 21.35
C THR A 278 34.84 -22.33 21.32
N ALA A 279 34.92 -23.08 22.42
CA ALA A 279 35.75 -24.29 22.53
C ALA A 279 35.17 -25.48 21.75
N ALA A 280 33.85 -25.56 21.60
CA ALA A 280 33.16 -26.62 20.88
C ALA A 280 33.02 -26.37 19.37
N LEU A 281 33.26 -25.15 18.89
CA LEU A 281 33.02 -24.77 17.49
C LEU A 281 33.96 -25.52 16.52
N THR A 282 33.37 -26.23 15.57
CA THR A 282 34.07 -26.93 14.47
C THR A 282 34.03 -26.16 13.15
N GLY A 283 33.10 -25.23 13.00
CA GLY A 283 32.96 -24.43 11.78
C GLY A 283 31.57 -23.83 11.64
N TRP A 284 31.17 -23.53 10.41
CA TRP A 284 29.88 -22.95 10.07
C TRP A 284 29.28 -23.58 8.83
N VAL A 285 27.97 -23.48 8.71
CA VAL A 285 27.29 -23.44 7.40
C VAL A 285 26.90 -22.00 7.12
N TYR A 286 26.82 -21.62 5.85
CA TYR A 286 26.38 -20.28 5.50
C TYR A 286 25.56 -20.26 4.21
N ALA A 287 24.75 -19.21 4.06
CA ALA A 287 24.10 -18.85 2.81
C ALA A 287 24.72 -17.57 2.24
N SER A 288 25.04 -17.60 0.95
CA SER A 288 25.36 -16.41 0.14
C SER A 288 24.06 -15.76 -0.30
N ILE A 289 23.85 -14.50 0.06
CA ILE A 289 22.63 -13.75 -0.27
C ILE A 289 22.98 -12.55 -1.15
N ARG A 290 22.35 -12.43 -2.31
CA ARG A 290 22.50 -11.30 -3.23
C ARG A 290 21.45 -10.23 -2.97
N VAL A 291 21.86 -8.96 -2.99
CA VAL A 291 20.94 -7.85 -2.74
C VAL A 291 19.92 -7.71 -3.88
N ASP A 292 20.35 -7.83 -5.13
CA ASP A 292 19.47 -7.68 -6.30
C ASP A 292 18.43 -8.81 -6.39
N GLU A 293 18.83 -10.06 -6.15
CA GLU A 293 17.87 -11.17 -6.08
C GLU A 293 16.96 -11.06 -4.83
N LEU A 294 17.51 -10.67 -3.68
CA LEU A 294 16.72 -10.48 -2.45
C LEU A 294 15.65 -9.39 -2.61
N THR A 295 15.88 -8.43 -3.50
CA THR A 295 14.99 -7.29 -3.75
C THR A 295 14.17 -7.42 -5.04
N SER A 296 14.47 -8.41 -5.87
CA SER A 296 13.72 -8.73 -7.09
C SER A 296 12.23 -8.91 -6.78
N GLY A 297 11.35 -8.37 -7.63
CA GLY A 297 9.90 -8.46 -7.44
C GLY A 297 9.32 -7.73 -6.21
N LEU A 298 10.13 -7.08 -5.35
CA LEU A 298 9.59 -6.25 -4.25
C LEU A 298 8.82 -5.04 -4.78
N VAL A 299 9.20 -4.52 -5.96
CA VAL A 299 8.44 -3.47 -6.65
C VAL A 299 7.04 -3.96 -7.00
N ASP A 300 6.91 -5.18 -7.52
CA ASP A 300 5.61 -5.76 -7.87
C ASP A 300 4.78 -6.08 -6.62
N ALA A 301 5.43 -6.49 -5.53
CA ALA A 301 4.80 -6.72 -4.24
C ALA A 301 4.20 -5.43 -3.64
N GLY A 302 4.88 -4.28 -3.82
CA GLY A 302 4.38 -2.97 -3.39
C GLY A 302 3.39 -2.32 -4.35
N GLY A 303 3.52 -2.62 -5.65
CA GLY A 303 2.87 -1.89 -6.72
C GLY A 303 3.57 -0.57 -7.06
N LEU A 304 3.26 -0.01 -8.23
CA LEU A 304 3.93 1.19 -8.79
C LEU A 304 3.57 2.50 -8.08
N ASP A 305 2.61 2.47 -7.18
CA ASP A 305 2.02 3.60 -6.45
C ASP A 305 2.63 3.80 -5.05
N ILE A 306 3.62 2.98 -4.67
CA ILE A 306 4.52 3.30 -3.56
C ILE A 306 5.96 3.41 -4.05
N ALA A 307 6.75 4.21 -3.36
CA ALA A 307 8.20 4.23 -3.45
C ALA A 307 8.77 3.85 -2.09
N PHE A 308 9.88 3.14 -2.10
CA PHE A 308 10.60 2.73 -0.91
C PHE A 308 12.09 2.60 -1.12
N ALA A 309 12.82 2.75 -0.02
CA ALA A 309 14.25 2.52 0.06
C ALA A 309 14.60 1.70 1.31
N ILE A 310 15.69 0.93 1.21
CA ILE A 310 16.19 0.03 2.27
C ILE A 310 17.63 0.42 2.57
N HIS A 311 17.92 0.68 3.85
CA HIS A 311 19.24 1.09 4.32
C HIS A 311 19.72 0.16 5.44
N GLU A 312 21.02 -0.12 5.46
CA GLU A 312 21.68 -0.80 6.57
C GLU A 312 22.03 0.21 7.67
N GLU A 313 21.73 -0.10 8.94
CA GLU A 313 22.00 0.81 10.05
C GLU A 313 23.49 0.95 10.37
N GLY A 314 23.94 2.19 10.60
CA GLY A 314 25.32 2.49 11.00
C GLY A 314 26.31 2.67 9.85
N HIS A 315 25.83 2.73 8.60
CA HIS A 315 26.57 3.39 7.51
C HIS A 315 26.13 4.86 7.43
N ALA A 316 27.05 5.75 7.06
CA ALA A 316 26.71 7.17 6.90
C ALA A 316 25.59 7.30 5.86
N ALA A 317 24.65 8.24 6.04
CA ALA A 317 23.55 8.48 5.09
C ALA A 317 24.02 8.85 3.65
N ALA A 318 25.32 9.00 3.44
CA ALA A 318 25.98 9.17 2.15
C ALA A 318 26.25 7.84 1.39
N ASP A 319 26.11 6.68 2.04
CA ASP A 319 26.31 5.38 1.39
C ASP A 319 25.10 4.92 0.58
N LYS A 320 25.38 4.25 -0.54
CA LYS A 320 24.36 3.77 -1.48
C LYS A 320 23.38 2.83 -0.77
N PRO A 321 22.06 3.06 -0.86
CA PRO A 321 21.06 2.19 -0.24
C PRO A 321 21.23 0.74 -0.71
N LEU A 322 20.75 -0.21 0.10
CA LEU A 322 20.62 -1.61 -0.33
C LEU A 322 19.68 -1.69 -1.52
N PHE A 323 18.60 -0.92 -1.48
CA PHE A 323 17.63 -0.83 -2.56
C PHE A 323 16.93 0.52 -2.52
N ASP A 324 16.63 1.09 -3.68
CA ASP A 324 15.84 2.32 -3.80
C ASP A 324 15.03 2.29 -5.09
N THR A 325 13.74 2.60 -4.98
CA THR A 325 12.78 2.69 -6.10
C THR A 325 12.52 4.14 -6.52
N GLY A 326 13.35 5.09 -6.08
CA GLY A 326 13.17 6.52 -6.28
C GLY A 326 12.35 7.16 -5.16
N LEU A 327 12.62 6.79 -3.91
CA LEU A 327 11.92 7.32 -2.73
C LEU A 327 11.96 8.86 -2.67
N THR A 328 13.10 9.46 -3.03
CA THR A 328 13.29 10.92 -3.06
C THR A 328 12.39 11.62 -4.07
N SER A 329 12.07 10.95 -5.18
CA SER A 329 11.20 11.49 -6.24
C SER A 329 9.70 11.35 -5.92
N ALA A 330 9.34 10.53 -4.93
CA ALA A 330 7.95 10.40 -4.50
C ALA A 330 7.54 11.60 -3.64
N GLN A 331 6.35 12.15 -3.93
CA GLN A 331 5.82 13.37 -3.32
C GLN A 331 4.51 13.14 -2.53
N GLY A 332 4.10 11.89 -2.31
CA GLY A 332 2.87 11.60 -1.56
C GLY A 332 2.98 11.90 -0.06
N ALA A 333 1.85 12.28 0.54
CA ALA A 333 1.77 12.65 1.96
C ALA A 333 1.90 11.45 2.91
N LEU A 334 1.47 10.27 2.48
CA LEU A 334 1.58 9.04 3.28
C LEU A 334 3.02 8.55 3.28
N THR A 335 3.58 8.39 4.47
CA THR A 335 4.92 7.84 4.69
C THR A 335 4.88 6.78 5.79
N ARG A 336 5.81 5.83 5.73
CA ARG A 336 6.01 4.84 6.79
C ARG A 336 7.49 4.55 6.92
N ARG A 337 7.97 4.49 8.16
CA ARG A 337 9.32 4.02 8.48
C ARG A 337 9.23 2.83 9.40
N THR A 338 10.02 1.80 9.15
CA THR A 338 10.10 0.63 10.01
C THR A 338 11.53 0.09 10.04
N VAL A 339 11.88 -0.55 11.15
CA VAL A 339 13.15 -1.27 11.28
C VAL A 339 12.86 -2.76 11.23
N LEU A 340 13.71 -3.50 10.52
CA LEU A 340 13.72 -4.95 10.50
C LEU A 340 15.04 -5.43 11.13
N ASP A 341 14.93 -6.26 12.16
CA ASP A 341 16.08 -7.02 12.67
C ASP A 341 16.32 -8.23 11.77
N VAL A 342 17.54 -8.37 11.27
CA VAL A 342 17.97 -9.42 10.36
C VAL A 342 19.19 -10.11 10.94
N GLU A 343 18.94 -11.03 11.86
CA GLU A 343 19.95 -11.92 12.45
C GLU A 343 21.18 -11.14 12.98
N GLY A 344 20.90 -10.09 13.75
CA GLY A 344 21.91 -9.25 14.40
C GLY A 344 22.39 -8.03 13.61
N GLU A 345 21.83 -7.78 12.42
CA GLU A 345 21.91 -6.50 11.71
C GLU A 345 20.54 -5.81 11.68
N ARG A 346 20.51 -4.48 11.55
CA ARG A 346 19.26 -3.70 11.52
C ARG A 346 19.11 -2.98 10.19
N TRP A 347 17.97 -3.15 9.55
CA TRP A 347 17.64 -2.53 8.26
C TRP A 347 16.47 -1.55 8.39
N HIS A 348 16.66 -0.34 7.90
CA HIS A 348 15.63 0.70 7.86
C HIS A 348 14.91 0.67 6.52
N PHE A 349 13.60 0.50 6.58
CA PHE A 349 12.71 0.66 5.45
C PHE A 349 12.02 2.01 5.55
N GLU A 350 12.09 2.76 4.45
CA GLU A 350 11.34 4.00 4.29
C GLU A 350 10.41 3.86 3.10
N PHE A 351 9.13 4.17 3.30
CA PHE A 351 8.09 4.10 2.30
C PHE A 351 7.42 5.46 2.14
N ARG A 352 7.02 5.77 0.91
CA ARG A 352 6.21 6.95 0.57
C ARG A 352 5.22 6.61 -0.53
N ALA A 353 3.99 7.09 -0.42
CA ALA A 353 3.01 6.97 -1.50
C ALA A 353 3.41 7.80 -2.73
N ARG A 354 3.04 7.36 -3.93
CA ARG A 354 3.10 8.15 -5.16
C ARG A 354 1.74 8.78 -5.46
N PRO A 355 1.70 9.87 -6.24
CA PRO A 355 0.45 10.53 -6.62
C PRO A 355 -0.57 9.61 -7.29
N SER A 356 -0.12 8.56 -8.01
CA SER A 356 -0.98 7.57 -8.69
C SER A 356 -1.79 6.65 -7.76
N LEU A 357 -1.58 6.71 -6.44
CA LEU A 357 -2.46 6.06 -5.46
C LEU A 357 -3.86 6.72 -5.44
N GLY A 358 -3.97 7.96 -5.94
CA GLY A 358 -5.09 8.88 -5.79
C GLY A 358 -6.45 8.35 -6.24
N LEU A 359 -7.25 7.87 -5.29
CA LEU A 359 -8.71 7.73 -5.41
C LEU A 359 -9.38 9.12 -5.40
N ARG A 360 -8.63 10.16 -5.02
CA ARG A 360 -9.03 11.56 -4.96
C ARG A 360 -9.42 12.17 -6.31
N ASP A 361 -8.78 11.76 -7.41
CA ASP A 361 -9.06 12.30 -8.75
C ASP A 361 -10.38 11.80 -9.35
N ALA A 362 -10.97 10.74 -8.78
CA ALA A 362 -12.24 10.17 -9.25
C ALA A 362 -13.48 10.97 -8.79
N ASN A 363 -13.33 12.03 -8.00
CA ASN A 363 -14.46 12.74 -7.38
C ASN A 363 -15.04 13.86 -8.26
N ILE A 364 -15.38 13.53 -9.51
CA ILE A 364 -16.02 14.43 -10.50
C ILE A 364 -17.52 14.64 -10.20
N LEU A 365 -18.09 13.91 -9.22
CA LEU A 365 -19.53 13.96 -8.91
C LEU A 365 -19.98 15.18 -8.09
N ALA A 366 -19.08 15.83 -7.35
CA ALA A 366 -19.43 17.01 -6.54
C ALA A 366 -19.97 18.21 -7.35
N PRO A 367 -19.36 18.62 -8.48
CA PRO A 367 -19.93 19.69 -9.31
C PRO A 367 -21.22 19.27 -10.06
N VAL A 368 -21.38 17.99 -10.41
CA VAL A 368 -22.58 17.50 -11.13
C VAL A 368 -23.83 17.59 -10.24
N VAL A 369 -23.71 17.24 -8.96
CA VAL A 369 -24.82 17.39 -7.99
C VAL A 369 -25.15 18.86 -7.73
N LEU A 370 -24.13 19.73 -7.72
CA LEU A 370 -24.28 21.17 -7.53
C LEU A 370 -25.02 21.83 -8.72
N CYS A 371 -24.73 21.41 -9.96
CA CYS A 371 -25.46 21.87 -11.15
C CYS A 371 -26.90 21.34 -11.21
N ALA A 372 -27.15 20.11 -10.76
CA ALA A 372 -28.49 19.54 -10.71
C ALA A 372 -29.41 20.28 -9.72
N GLY A 373 -28.88 20.73 -8.58
CA GLY A 373 -29.62 21.56 -7.61
C GLY A 373 -30.00 22.94 -8.14
N LEU A 374 -29.13 23.57 -8.95
CA LEU A 374 -29.40 24.87 -9.58
C LEU A 374 -30.48 24.75 -10.67
N LEU A 375 -30.46 23.69 -11.47
CA LEU A 375 -31.46 23.46 -12.52
C LEU A 375 -32.84 23.05 -11.98
N GLY A 376 -32.91 22.48 -10.77
CA GLY A 376 -34.19 22.20 -10.10
C GLY A 376 -34.90 23.43 -9.53
N SER A 377 -34.17 24.54 -9.32
CA SER A 377 -34.72 25.80 -8.77
C SER A 377 -35.32 26.75 -9.81
N THR A 378 -35.29 26.40 -11.10
CA THR A 378 -35.78 27.25 -12.20
C THR A 378 -37.22 27.01 -12.71
N PRO A 379 -38.11 26.13 -12.17
CA PRO A 379 -39.41 25.95 -12.81
C PRO A 379 -40.35 27.17 -12.66
N GLU A 380 -40.12 28.09 -11.72
CA GLU A 380 -41.01 29.25 -11.50
C GLU A 380 -40.69 30.49 -12.36
N LEU A 381 -39.56 30.52 -13.08
CA LEU A 381 -39.23 31.66 -13.97
C LEU A 381 -39.82 31.53 -15.38
N LEU A 382 -40.39 30.36 -15.72
CA LEU A 382 -40.99 30.11 -17.04
C LEU A 382 -42.52 30.25 -17.07
N ASP A 383 -43.21 30.30 -15.93
CA ASP A 383 -44.67 30.43 -15.90
C ASP A 383 -45.16 31.90 -15.98
N GLU A 384 -44.25 32.88 -15.90
CA GLU A 384 -44.56 34.31 -16.02
C GLU A 384 -44.61 34.82 -17.48
N GLN A 385 -44.41 33.94 -18.48
CA GLN A 385 -44.47 34.30 -19.91
C GLN A 385 -45.71 33.82 -20.67
N ARG A 386 -46.81 33.42 -20.00
CA ARG A 386 -48.08 33.18 -20.72
C ARG A 386 -48.72 34.51 -21.16
N PRO A 387 -48.88 34.79 -22.46
CA PRO A 387 -49.60 35.97 -22.92
C PRO A 387 -51.11 35.84 -22.59
N LEU A 388 -51.69 36.90 -22.03
CA LEU A 388 -53.13 36.99 -21.75
C LEU A 388 -53.97 36.81 -23.03
N PRO A 389 -55.12 36.12 -22.99
CA PRO A 389 -56.00 36.01 -24.14
C PRO A 389 -56.63 37.37 -24.49
N ARG A 390 -56.61 37.71 -25.79
CA ARG A 390 -57.25 38.91 -26.35
C ARG A 390 -58.76 38.89 -26.07
N ARG A 391 -59.27 39.95 -25.44
CA ARG A 391 -60.69 40.21 -25.26
C ARG A 391 -61.29 40.68 -26.59
N ASN A 392 -62.20 39.91 -27.15
CA ASN A 392 -62.95 40.22 -28.37
C ASN A 392 -64.21 41.00 -27.94
N ASP A 393 -64.30 42.29 -28.29
CA ASP A 393 -65.53 43.07 -28.15
C ASP A 393 -66.41 42.81 -29.38
N ARG A 394 -67.49 42.01 -29.19
CA ARG A 394 -68.68 42.02 -30.05
C ARG A 394 -69.76 42.82 -29.32
N ARG A 395 -70.20 43.91 -29.94
CA ARG A 395 -71.50 44.54 -29.68
C ARG A 395 -72.45 44.06 -30.77
N ASP A 396 -73.49 43.36 -30.36
CA ASP A 396 -74.76 43.25 -31.07
C ASP A 396 -75.81 44.02 -30.26
N ASP A 397 -76.73 44.66 -30.99
CA ASP A 397 -78.09 45.13 -30.64
C ASP A 397 -78.35 46.52 -31.28
N ASP A 398 -79.46 46.79 -31.94
CA ASP A 398 -80.49 45.94 -32.54
C ASP A 398 -81.30 46.85 -33.48
N GLY A 399 -81.96 46.27 -34.48
CA GLY A 399 -82.75 47.00 -35.46
C GLY A 399 -84.14 47.44 -34.99
N THR A 400 -84.74 48.35 -35.75
CA THR A 400 -86.21 48.43 -35.98
C THR A 400 -86.41 49.36 -37.20
N ALA A 401 -86.74 48.80 -38.37
CA ALA A 401 -88.09 48.63 -38.94
C ALA A 401 -88.83 49.98 -39.12
N GLY A 402 -89.40 50.39 -40.26
CA GLY A 402 -89.67 49.79 -41.57
C GLY A 402 -90.62 50.76 -42.32
N GLN A 403 -90.69 50.65 -43.66
CA GLN A 403 -91.79 51.02 -44.59
C GLN A 403 -92.43 52.43 -44.49
N ASP A 404 -92.64 53.18 -45.57
CA ASP A 404 -93.34 52.83 -46.81
C ASP A 404 -93.08 53.87 -47.93
N GLN A 405 -93.34 53.39 -49.17
CA GLN A 405 -93.54 54.05 -50.47
C GLN A 405 -92.35 54.66 -51.24
#